data_AF-A0A652KFS8-F1
#
_entry.id   AF-A0A652KFS8-F1
#
_cell.length_a   1.000
_cell.length_b   1.000
_cell.length_c   1.000
_cell.angle_alpha   90.00
_cell.angle_beta   90.00
_cell.angle_gamma   90.00
#
_symmetry.space_group_name_H-M   'P 1'
#
loop_
_entity.id
_entity.type
_entity.pdbx_description
1 polymer ?
#
loop_
_entity_poly.entity_id
_entity_poly.type
_entity_poly.pdbx_seq_one_letter_code
_entity_poly.pdbx_strand_id
1 'polypeptide(L)'
;MDRSSLEELLTPVVSASDPTSYSVRVAVLPDGERPEADDWHAAEWKTIGGIPHASLLVGPDGVVELGPGAYRVWVEITAPPEKPVVASPRFSIN
;
A
#
# COMPACT_ATOMS: atom_id res chain seq x y z
N MET A 1 -12.95 -18.45 -16.35
CA MET A 1 -13.05 -17.55 -15.19
C MET A 1 -12.09 -16.42 -15.46
N ASP A 2 -12.59 -15.32 -15.99
CA ASP A 2 -11.83 -14.08 -16.15
C ASP A 2 -11.36 -13.63 -14.77
N ARG A 3 -10.04 -13.54 -14.56
CA ARG A 3 -9.44 -12.96 -13.34
C ARG A 3 -9.10 -11.48 -13.56
N SER A 4 -9.80 -10.76 -14.44
CA SER A 4 -9.51 -9.37 -14.85
C SER A 4 -10.09 -8.30 -13.92
N SER A 5 -10.12 -8.54 -12.61
CA SER A 5 -10.61 -7.54 -11.65
C SER A 5 -9.43 -6.76 -11.08
N LEU A 6 -9.39 -5.45 -11.37
CA LEU A 6 -8.62 -4.51 -10.56
C LEU A 6 -9.26 -4.42 -9.18
N GLU A 7 -8.46 -4.56 -8.14
CA GLU A 7 -8.88 -4.41 -6.75
C GLU A 7 -8.14 -3.23 -6.11
N GLU A 8 -8.85 -2.51 -5.25
CA GLU A 8 -8.28 -1.40 -4.52
C GLU A 8 -7.78 -1.87 -3.15
N LEU A 9 -6.46 -1.84 -2.98
CA LEU A 9 -5.79 -2.12 -1.72
C LEU A 9 -5.78 -0.87 -0.84
N LEU A 10 -6.59 -0.88 0.20
CA LEU A 10 -6.74 0.21 1.17
C LEU A 10 -5.98 -0.10 2.46
N THR A 11 -4.89 0.62 2.70
CA THR A 11 -4.07 0.45 3.91
C THR A 11 -4.26 1.63 4.85
N PRO A 12 -4.93 1.46 6.01
CA PRO A 12 -5.14 2.55 6.95
C PRO A 12 -3.82 3.06 7.52
N VAL A 13 -3.67 4.37 7.61
CA VAL A 13 -2.54 5.04 8.24
C VAL A 13 -3.03 5.78 9.46
N VAL A 14 -2.48 5.44 10.62
CA VAL A 14 -2.78 6.11 11.89
C VAL A 14 -1.57 6.93 12.28
N SER A 15 -1.72 8.24 12.33
CA SER A 15 -0.68 9.20 12.67
C SER A 15 -1.20 10.28 13.61
N ALA A 16 -0.30 10.94 14.34
CA ALA A 16 -0.66 12.01 15.27
C ALA A 16 -1.16 13.29 14.57
N SER A 17 -0.76 13.49 13.32
CA SER A 17 -1.19 14.58 12.44
C SER A 17 -1.75 14.02 11.14
N ASP A 18 -2.52 14.83 10.41
CA ASP A 18 -3.07 14.45 9.10
C ASP A 18 -1.95 14.25 8.06
N PRO A 19 -1.78 13.03 7.53
CA PRO A 19 -0.71 12.74 6.57
C PRO A 19 -1.09 13.08 5.13
N THR A 20 -2.36 13.45 4.85
CA THR A 20 -2.90 13.49 3.49
C THR A 20 -2.33 14.59 2.60
N SER A 21 -1.60 15.55 3.17
CA SER A 21 -0.88 16.59 2.43
C SER A 21 0.49 16.14 1.89
N TYR A 22 1.00 14.99 2.35
CA TYR A 22 2.28 14.43 1.92
C TYR A 22 2.11 13.43 0.78
N SER A 23 3.13 13.28 -0.05
CA SER A 23 3.13 12.20 -1.05
C SER A 23 3.32 10.84 -0.36
N VAL A 24 2.59 9.83 -0.84
CA VAL A 24 2.61 8.47 -0.31
C VAL A 24 3.00 7.47 -1.39
N ARG A 25 3.78 6.46 -1.00
CA ARG A 25 4.14 5.32 -1.82
C ARG A 25 3.82 4.03 -1.09
N VAL A 26 3.51 2.99 -1.86
CA VAL A 26 3.14 1.67 -1.34
C VAL A 26 3.98 0.60 -2.02
N ALA A 27 4.46 -0.36 -1.24
CA ALA A 27 5.03 -1.62 -1.73
C ALA A 27 4.19 -2.80 -1.22
N VAL A 28 3.94 -3.79 -2.07
CA VAL A 28 3.22 -5.02 -1.69
C VAL A 28 4.13 -6.20 -1.93
N LEU A 29 4.53 -6.87 -0.85
CA LEU A 29 5.58 -7.89 -0.89
C LEU A 29 5.15 -9.17 -0.18
N PRO A 30 5.70 -10.34 -0.57
CA PRO A 30 5.55 -11.56 0.20
C PRO A 30 5.89 -11.36 1.69
N ASP A 31 5.19 -12.07 2.58
CA ASP A 31 5.45 -11.99 4.02
C ASP A 31 6.90 -12.43 4.32
N GLY A 32 7.61 -11.60 5.11
CA GLY A 32 9.01 -11.80 5.46
C GLY A 32 10.00 -10.97 4.63
N GLU A 33 9.56 -10.41 3.50
CA GLU A 33 10.38 -9.54 2.67
C GLU A 33 10.32 -8.07 3.12
N ARG A 34 11.34 -7.29 2.72
CA ARG A 34 11.44 -5.85 2.98
C ARG A 34 11.58 -5.11 1.65
N PRO A 35 10.98 -3.91 1.50
CA PRO A 35 11.07 -3.16 0.27
C PRO A 35 12.48 -2.69 -0.04
N GLU A 36 12.87 -2.88 -1.29
CA GLU A 36 13.99 -2.25 -1.96
C GLU A 36 13.50 -1.04 -2.78
N ALA A 37 14.42 -0.31 -3.41
CA ALA A 37 14.11 0.97 -4.07
C ALA A 37 13.05 0.85 -5.17
N ASP A 38 13.03 -0.27 -5.88
CA ASP A 38 12.18 -0.50 -7.06
C ASP A 38 10.80 -1.07 -6.72
N ASP A 39 10.57 -1.50 -5.46
CA ASP A 39 9.28 -2.08 -5.03
C ASP A 39 8.18 -1.05 -4.78
N TRP A 40 8.55 0.23 -4.74
CA TRP A 40 7.68 1.29 -4.28
C TRP A 40 6.91 1.95 -5.42
N HIS A 41 5.59 1.80 -5.39
CA HIS A 41 4.65 2.41 -6.32
C HIS A 41 4.05 3.69 -5.76
N ALA A 42 3.74 4.66 -6.63
CA ALA A 42 2.96 5.83 -6.22
C ALA A 42 1.56 5.40 -5.78
N ALA A 43 1.09 5.94 -4.66
CA ALA A 43 -0.22 5.65 -4.10
C ALA A 43 -1.00 6.96 -3.88
N GLU A 44 -2.31 6.82 -3.66
CA GLU A 44 -3.20 7.95 -3.39
C GLU A 44 -3.75 7.89 -1.98
N TRP A 45 -4.07 9.05 -1.41
CA TRP A 45 -4.80 9.10 -0.14
C TRP A 45 -6.31 8.98 -0.38
N LYS A 46 -6.97 8.10 0.36
CA LYS A 46 -8.43 8.05 0.49
C LYS A 46 -8.85 8.15 1.94
N THR A 47 -9.84 8.98 2.23
CA THR A 47 -10.38 9.12 3.59
C THR A 47 -11.68 8.35 3.71
N ILE A 48 -11.68 7.31 4.53
CA ILE A 48 -12.83 6.42 4.74
C ILE A 48 -13.17 6.44 6.23
N GLY A 49 -14.40 6.84 6.56
CA GLY A 49 -14.82 6.96 7.97
C GLY A 49 -13.96 7.92 8.80
N GLY A 50 -13.35 8.92 8.17
CA GLY A 50 -12.43 9.86 8.82
C GLY A 50 -11.00 9.36 9.01
N ILE A 51 -10.67 8.16 8.52
CA ILE A 51 -9.33 7.56 8.62
C ILE A 51 -8.66 7.64 7.24
N PRO A 52 -7.43 8.20 7.14
CA PRO A 52 -6.69 8.22 5.90
C PRO A 52 -6.14 6.82 5.57
N HIS A 53 -6.28 6.42 4.31
CA HIS A 53 -5.80 5.17 3.76
C HIS A 53 -4.87 5.46 2.59
N ALA A 54 -3.72 4.79 2.54
CA ALA A 54 -2.93 4.69 1.33
C ALA A 54 -3.62 3.68 0.40
N SER A 55 -3.92 4.12 -0.82
CA SER A 55 -4.71 3.39 -1.81
C SER A 55 -3.83 3.02 -3.00
N LEU A 56 -3.84 1.73 -3.36
CA LEU A 56 -3.11 1.21 -4.52
C LEU A 56 -4.01 0.26 -5.33
N LEU A 57 -4.04 0.41 -6.65
CA LEU A 57 -4.74 -0.53 -7.54
C LEU A 57 -3.85 -1.75 -7.83
N VAL A 58 -4.33 -2.93 -7.47
CA VAL A 58 -3.64 -4.22 -7.64
C VAL A 58 -4.46 -5.15 -8.52
N GLY A 59 -3.80 -6.16 -9.09
CA GLY A 59 -4.40 -7.14 -9.99
C GLY A 59 -3.94 -6.96 -11.45
N PRO A 60 -4.48 -7.76 -12.38
CA PRO A 60 -4.15 -7.65 -13.80
C PRO A 60 -4.46 -6.24 -14.33
N ASP A 61 -3.52 -5.70 -15.10
CA ASP A 61 -3.47 -4.29 -15.55
C ASP A 61 -3.28 -3.24 -14.42
N GLY A 62 -3.13 -3.69 -13.17
CA GLY A 62 -2.76 -2.85 -12.02
C GLY A 62 -1.25 -2.63 -11.93
N VAL A 63 -0.80 -1.90 -10.91
CA VAL A 63 0.65 -1.64 -10.75
C VAL A 63 1.40 -2.84 -10.19
N VAL A 64 0.69 -3.78 -9.57
CA VAL A 64 1.24 -5.02 -8.99
C VAL A 64 0.28 -6.17 -9.29
N GLU A 65 0.80 -7.21 -9.95
CA GLU A 65 0.11 -8.49 -10.10
C GLU A 65 0.40 -9.39 -8.90
N LEU A 66 -0.65 -9.81 -8.19
CA LEU A 66 -0.53 -10.64 -7.00
C LEU A 66 -1.09 -12.04 -7.27
N GLY A 67 -0.26 -13.06 -7.06
CA GLY A 67 -0.69 -14.45 -7.06
C GLY A 67 -1.24 -14.88 -5.70
N PRO A 68 -1.73 -16.13 -5.57
CA PRO A 68 -2.07 -16.70 -4.28
C PRO A 68 -0.84 -16.74 -3.36
N GLY A 69 -0.99 -16.28 -2.12
CA GLY A 69 0.14 -16.14 -1.20
C GLY A 69 -0.16 -15.30 0.03
N ALA A 70 0.82 -15.20 0.92
CA ALA A 70 0.78 -14.31 2.08
C ALA A 70 1.66 -13.08 1.81
N TYR A 71 1.11 -11.90 2.07
CA TYR A 71 1.71 -10.62 1.72
C TYR A 71 1.67 -9.62 2.88
N ARG A 72 2.49 -8.58 2.79
CA ARG A 72 2.42 -7.36 3.59
C ARG A 72 2.42 -6.14 2.70
N VAL A 73 1.75 -5.09 3.18
CA VAL A 73 1.80 -3.77 2.58
C VAL A 73 2.76 -2.91 3.39
N TRP A 74 3.64 -2.22 2.70
CA TRP A 74 4.48 -1.18 3.27
C TRP A 74 4.02 0.17 2.74
N VAL A 75 3.94 1.16 3.62
CA VAL A 75 3.55 2.53 3.29
C VAL A 75 4.71 3.46 3.64
N GLU A 76 5.22 4.18 2.64
CA GLU A 76 6.21 5.24 2.81
C GLU A 76 5.52 6.59 2.62
N ILE A 77 5.70 7.51 3.58
CA ILE A 77 5.18 8.88 3.50
C ILE A 77 6.37 9.81 3.39
N THR A 78 6.44 10.63 2.36
CA THR A 78 7.52 11.62 2.21
C THR A 78 7.09 12.94 2.85
N ALA A 79 7.55 13.18 4.08
CA ALA A 79 7.27 14.35 4.88
C ALA A 79 8.58 15.05 5.29
N PRO A 80 9.19 15.86 4.41
CA PRO A 80 10.55 16.37 4.61
C PRO A 80 10.76 17.05 5.97
N PRO A 81 11.87 16.75 6.68
CA PRO A 81 13.01 15.94 6.26
C PRO A 81 12.81 14.42 6.44
N GLU A 82 11.67 13.99 6.96
CA GLU A 82 11.40 12.62 7.35
C GLU A 82 10.79 11.80 6.21
N LYS A 83 11.02 10.48 6.26
CA LYS A 83 10.41 9.48 5.38
C LYS A 83 10.00 8.26 6.21
N PRO A 84 8.97 8.37 7.06
CA PRO A 84 8.51 7.23 7.84
C PRO A 84 8.01 6.11 6.93
N VAL A 85 8.35 4.88 7.31
CA VAL A 85 7.92 3.63 6.67
C VAL A 85 7.18 2.79 7.70
N VAL A 86 5.94 2.39 7.39
CA VAL A 86 5.10 1.55 8.25
C VAL A 86 4.63 0.31 7.49
N ALA A 87 4.50 -0.82 8.19
CA ALA A 87 4.05 -2.08 7.61
C ALA A 87 2.66 -2.47 8.14
N SER A 88 1.82 -3.02 7.27
CA SER A 88 0.56 -3.64 7.65
C SER A 88 0.78 -4.98 8.38
N PRO A 89 -0.25 -5.48 9.08
CA PRO A 89 -0.36 -6.91 9.36
C PRO A 89 -0.30 -7.73 8.06
N ARG A 90 0.06 -9.01 8.16
CA ARG A 90 0.02 -9.92 7.02
C ARG A 90 -1.42 -10.16 6.55
N PHE A 91 -1.61 -10.30 5.25
CA PHE A 91 -2.87 -10.73 4.62
C PHE A 91 -2.61 -11.87 3.63
N SER A 92 -3.66 -12.57 3.20
CA SER A 92 -3.53 -13.72 2.29
C SER A 92 -4.50 -13.60 1.13
N ILE A 93 -4.01 -13.95 -0.06
CA ILE A 93 -4.77 -14.10 -1.30
C ILE A 93 -4.89 -15.60 -1.56
N ASN A 94 -6.13 -16.10 -1.76
CA ASN A 94 -6.44 -17.52 -1.99
C ASN A 94 -6.81 -17.79 -3.45
#